data_AF-A0A1I8CJ90-F1
#
_entry.id   AF-A0A1I8CJ90-F1
#
_cell.length_a   1.000
_cell.length_b   1.000
_cell.length_c   1.000
_cell.angle_alpha   90.00
_cell.angle_beta   90.00
_cell.angle_gamma   90.00
#
_symmetry.space_group_name_H-M   'P 1'
#
loop_
_entity.id
_entity.type
_entity.pdbx_description
1 polymer ?
#
loop_
_entity_poly.entity_id
_entity_poly.type
_entity_poly.pdbx_seq_one_letter_code
_entity_poly.pdbx_strand_id
1 'polypeptide(L)'
;MLLIAMYYGDDGYNSMYTCFKAIARQLEAFKLVTINGTGYRVKLHINDDYKFTCSALGHTGASSAHPCIKCVVKTMENGRSRPWIKFNDCECQHRNCSVPDPIKLNFSFSKAPIFNIDEDNIHLPFLHVLMGVFQALFRDFNRYLTHVDANGFDQAEPIYDDDFNELYDEPVFNLEDIMYSEADELSDSADYQEYANDLAAAVPDSSEAFTRFIALFNHNLKRIGAKATKYWMTFSGNNVPKILEHLDKLFDGVIKSTKMQGFYKAFAALRDCLEGQ
;
A
#
# COMPACT_ATOMS: atom_id res chain seq x y z
N MET A 1 -7.93 3.55 25.33
CA MET A 1 -8.45 2.55 24.40
C MET A 1 -9.29 1.55 25.18
N LEU A 2 -10.54 1.32 24.80
CA LEU A 2 -11.44 0.35 25.45
C LEU A 2 -11.72 -0.77 24.44
N LEU A 3 -11.49 -2.02 24.84
CA LEU A 3 -11.85 -3.19 24.03
C LEU A 3 -13.37 -3.43 24.15
N ILE A 4 -14.09 -3.35 23.03
CA ILE A 4 -15.55 -3.53 22.99
C ILE A 4 -15.93 -4.94 22.54
N ALA A 5 -15.16 -5.54 21.62
CA ALA A 5 -15.42 -6.88 21.12
C ALA A 5 -14.16 -7.53 20.57
N MET A 6 -14.14 -8.86 20.63
CA MET A 6 -13.23 -9.72 19.86
C MET A 6 -14.10 -10.66 19.05
N TYR A 7 -13.72 -10.91 17.80
CA TYR A 7 -14.39 -11.89 16.96
C TYR A 7 -13.36 -12.78 16.27
N TYR A 8 -13.81 -13.96 15.89
CA TYR A 8 -13.03 -14.92 15.12
C TYR A 8 -13.63 -15.01 13.72
N GLY A 9 -12.81 -14.82 12.70
CA GLY A 9 -13.24 -14.82 11.31
C GLY A 9 -12.33 -13.97 10.44
N ASP A 10 -12.67 -13.89 9.16
CA ASP A 10 -12.05 -12.96 8.22
C ASP A 10 -12.79 -11.62 8.21
N ASP A 11 -12.18 -10.60 7.58
CA ASP A 11 -12.82 -9.29 7.36
C ASP A 11 -13.79 -9.33 6.17
N GLY A 12 -14.42 -10.47 5.92
CA GLY A 12 -15.48 -10.63 4.94
C GLY A 12 -16.79 -10.05 5.48
N TYR A 13 -17.59 -9.44 4.60
CA TYR A 13 -18.86 -8.82 4.97
C TYR A 13 -19.76 -9.75 5.83
N ASN A 14 -19.91 -11.02 5.44
CA ASN A 14 -20.80 -11.95 6.15
C ASN A 14 -20.30 -12.27 7.57
N SER A 15 -18.99 -12.50 7.73
CA SER A 15 -18.35 -12.71 9.03
C SER A 15 -18.54 -11.49 9.91
N MET A 16 -18.14 -10.31 9.42
CA MET A 16 -18.26 -9.05 10.14
C MET A 16 -19.71 -8.71 10.49
N TYR A 17 -20.66 -8.90 9.57
CA TYR A 17 -22.08 -8.61 9.81
C TYR A 17 -22.62 -9.48 10.96
N THR A 18 -22.28 -10.76 10.97
CA THR A 18 -22.71 -11.69 12.02
C THR A 18 -22.18 -11.27 13.39
N CYS A 19 -20.89 -10.91 13.45
CA CYS A 19 -20.23 -10.54 14.71
C CYS A 19 -20.64 -9.15 15.22
N PHE A 20 -20.74 -8.16 14.34
CA PHE A 20 -20.88 -6.75 14.73
C PHE A 20 -22.30 -6.20 14.68
N LYS A 21 -23.28 -6.87 14.04
CA LYS A 21 -24.65 -6.32 13.93
C LYS A 21 -25.29 -5.96 15.27
N ALA A 22 -25.07 -6.76 16.31
CA ALA A 22 -25.60 -6.45 17.64
C ALA A 22 -24.95 -5.18 18.23
N ILE A 23 -23.63 -5.05 18.09
CA ILE A 23 -22.86 -3.88 18.55
C ILE A 23 -23.25 -2.64 17.75
N ALA A 24 -23.37 -2.75 16.43
CA ALA A 24 -23.79 -1.64 15.57
C ALA A 24 -25.17 -1.08 15.98
N ARG A 25 -26.12 -1.94 16.34
CA ARG A 25 -27.43 -1.51 16.87
C ARG A 25 -27.31 -0.75 18.19
N GLN A 26 -26.43 -1.19 19.08
CA GLN A 26 -26.19 -0.51 20.36
C GLN A 26 -25.51 0.85 20.14
N LEU A 27 -24.53 0.92 19.23
CA LEU A 27 -23.85 2.16 18.86
C LEU A 27 -24.82 3.15 18.20
N GLU A 28 -25.76 2.68 17.39
CA GLU A 28 -26.79 3.54 16.81
C GLU A 28 -27.69 4.18 17.88
N ALA A 29 -28.09 3.40 18.87
CA ALA A 29 -28.85 3.91 20.02
C ALA A 29 -28.02 4.89 20.88
N PHE A 30 -26.69 4.73 20.91
CA PHE A 30 -25.76 5.57 21.65
C PHE A 30 -25.49 6.94 20.99
N LYS A 31 -25.99 7.21 19.78
CA LYS A 31 -25.79 8.49 19.09
C LYS A 31 -26.36 9.71 19.83
N LEU A 32 -27.20 9.52 20.85
CA LEU A 32 -27.70 10.57 21.71
C LEU A 32 -27.58 10.14 23.18
N VAL A 33 -26.87 10.94 23.99
CA VAL A 33 -26.66 10.67 25.41
C VAL A 33 -27.10 11.87 26.23
N THR A 34 -27.82 11.63 27.33
CA THR A 34 -28.22 12.70 28.25
C THR A 34 -27.31 12.71 29.46
N ILE A 35 -26.58 13.81 29.66
CA ILE A 35 -25.72 14.03 30.83
C ILE A 35 -26.25 15.25 31.57
N ASN A 36 -26.64 15.07 32.85
CA ASN A 36 -27.21 16.13 33.69
C ASN A 36 -28.40 16.86 33.03
N GLY A 37 -29.28 16.13 32.36
CA GLY A 37 -30.45 16.68 31.67
C GLY A 37 -30.16 17.37 30.33
N THR A 38 -28.89 17.47 29.92
CA THR A 38 -28.49 18.01 28.61
C THR A 38 -28.22 16.87 27.63
N GLY A 39 -28.83 16.92 26.44
CA GLY A 39 -28.60 15.95 25.38
C GLY A 39 -27.35 16.27 24.55
N TYR A 40 -26.48 15.29 24.38
CA TYR A 40 -25.26 15.35 23.60
C TYR A 40 -25.35 14.37 22.43
N ARG A 41 -25.01 14.85 21.23
CA ARG A 41 -24.90 13.97 20.05
C ARG A 41 -23.52 13.35 20.02
N VAL A 42 -23.47 12.03 19.91
CA VAL A 42 -22.23 11.28 19.75
C VAL A 42 -22.01 11.07 18.25
N LYS A 43 -20.85 11.52 17.76
CA LYS A 43 -20.38 11.23 16.40
C LYS A 43 -19.55 9.96 16.44
N LEU A 44 -19.98 8.95 15.67
CA LEU A 44 -19.23 7.72 15.50
C LEU A 44 -18.22 7.92 14.37
N HIS A 45 -16.99 7.47 14.60
CA HIS A 45 -15.92 7.47 13.62
C HIS A 45 -15.42 6.04 13.43
N ILE A 46 -14.99 5.72 12.21
CA ILE A 46 -14.33 4.44 11.89
C ILE A 46 -12.94 4.77 11.35
N ASN A 47 -11.92 4.07 11.85
CA ASN A 47 -10.55 4.16 11.39
C ASN A 47 -9.96 2.75 11.42
N ASP A 48 -9.85 2.14 10.25
CA ASP A 48 -9.32 0.79 10.09
C ASP A 48 -8.81 0.62 8.65
N ASP A 49 -8.19 -0.51 8.34
CA ASP A 49 -7.77 -0.83 6.99
C ASP A 49 -8.91 -0.74 5.96
N TYR A 50 -8.51 -0.59 4.69
CA TYR A 50 -9.45 -0.37 3.61
C TYR A 50 -10.37 -1.59 3.38
N LYS A 51 -9.91 -2.81 3.67
CA LYS A 51 -10.69 -4.04 3.52
C LYS A 51 -11.78 -4.10 4.59
N PHE A 52 -11.43 -3.88 5.85
CA PHE A 52 -12.38 -3.77 6.96
C PHE A 52 -13.41 -2.68 6.68
N THR A 53 -12.95 -1.50 6.27
CA THR A 53 -13.83 -0.35 5.98
C THR A 53 -14.79 -0.67 4.83
N CYS A 54 -14.35 -1.36 3.78
CA CYS A 54 -15.24 -1.80 2.70
C CYS A 54 -16.34 -2.75 3.21
N SER A 55 -15.96 -3.77 3.98
CA SER A 55 -16.91 -4.73 4.56
C SER A 55 -17.86 -4.07 5.56
N ALA A 56 -17.36 -3.17 6.40
CA ALA A 56 -18.17 -2.38 7.34
C ALA A 56 -19.28 -1.56 6.65
N LEU A 57 -19.04 -1.11 5.42
CA LEU A 57 -19.94 -0.23 4.69
C LEU A 57 -20.71 -0.94 3.56
N GLY A 58 -20.43 -2.23 3.31
CA GLY A 58 -21.06 -2.99 2.23
C GLY A 58 -20.52 -2.68 0.83
N HIS A 59 -19.31 -2.13 0.76
CA HIS A 59 -18.60 -1.80 -0.46
C HIS A 59 -17.85 -3.03 -1.04
N THR A 60 -17.72 -3.14 -2.35
CA THR A 60 -17.16 -4.34 -3.02
C THR A 60 -15.62 -4.37 -3.09
N GLY A 61 -14.91 -3.41 -2.49
CA GLY A 61 -13.46 -3.45 -2.35
C GLY A 61 -12.67 -2.64 -3.40
N ALA A 62 -11.35 -2.85 -3.45
CA ALA A 62 -10.42 -2.04 -4.24
C ALA A 62 -10.49 -2.32 -5.75
N SER A 63 -10.88 -3.53 -6.12
CA SER A 63 -11.01 -3.96 -7.51
C SER A 63 -12.34 -3.52 -8.15
N SER A 64 -13.13 -2.70 -7.47
CA SER A 64 -14.42 -2.25 -7.97
C SER A 64 -14.29 -1.15 -9.02
N ALA A 65 -15.35 -0.89 -9.79
CA ALA A 65 -15.36 0.22 -10.74
C ALA A 65 -15.20 1.59 -10.06
N HIS A 66 -15.64 1.69 -8.81
CA HIS A 66 -15.64 2.89 -7.99
C HIS A 66 -15.05 2.60 -6.61
N PRO A 67 -13.73 2.44 -6.47
CA PRO A 67 -13.12 2.02 -5.21
C PRO A 67 -13.16 3.10 -4.13
N CYS A 68 -13.34 4.37 -4.49
CA CYS A 68 -13.38 5.43 -3.50
C CYS A 68 -14.66 5.35 -2.64
N ILE A 69 -14.48 5.17 -1.33
CA ILE A 69 -15.59 5.16 -0.37
C ILE A 69 -16.16 6.58 -0.19
N LYS A 70 -15.32 7.62 -0.27
CA LYS A 70 -15.73 9.03 -0.06
C LYS A 70 -16.21 9.76 -1.30
N CYS A 71 -15.89 9.24 -2.48
CA CYS A 71 -16.08 9.94 -3.73
C CYS A 71 -16.63 9.00 -4.80
N VAL A 72 -17.38 9.57 -5.73
CA VAL A 72 -17.89 8.90 -6.91
C VAL A 72 -16.96 9.23 -8.06
N VAL A 73 -16.02 8.34 -8.31
CA VAL A 73 -15.13 8.41 -9.47
C VAL A 73 -14.94 7.00 -10.00
N LYS A 74 -15.05 6.84 -11.32
CA LYS A 74 -14.79 5.54 -11.96
C LYS A 74 -13.30 5.44 -12.20
N THR A 75 -12.62 4.57 -11.48
CA THR A 75 -11.16 4.40 -11.63
C THR A 75 -10.78 3.15 -12.41
N MET A 76 -11.73 2.24 -12.65
CA MET A 76 -11.48 1.02 -13.43
C MET A 76 -12.32 1.02 -14.70
N GLU A 77 -11.69 0.76 -15.84
CA GLU A 77 -12.32 0.59 -17.15
C GLU A 77 -11.78 -0.67 -17.84
N ASN A 78 -12.68 -1.51 -18.34
CA ASN A 78 -12.32 -2.77 -19.02
C ASN A 78 -11.37 -3.66 -18.19
N GLY A 79 -11.56 -3.72 -16.87
CA GLY A 79 -10.73 -4.50 -15.96
C GLY A 79 -9.39 -3.86 -15.58
N ARG A 80 -9.09 -2.66 -16.09
CA ARG A 80 -7.82 -1.96 -15.89
C ARG A 80 -7.99 -0.65 -15.15
N SER A 81 -6.95 -0.27 -14.39
CA SER A 81 -6.91 1.03 -13.74
C SER A 81 -6.78 2.15 -14.77
N ARG A 82 -7.55 3.22 -14.60
CA ARG A 82 -7.39 4.44 -15.39
C ARG A 82 -6.14 5.16 -14.91
N PRO A 83 -5.23 5.58 -15.80
CA PRO A 83 -4.07 6.37 -15.41
C PRO A 83 -4.52 7.75 -14.90
N TRP A 84 -3.78 8.29 -13.91
CA TRP A 84 -4.11 9.56 -13.26
C TRP A 84 -4.34 10.72 -14.24
N ILE A 85 -3.57 10.78 -15.33
CA ILE A 85 -3.67 11.83 -16.35
C ILE A 85 -5.01 11.84 -17.10
N LYS A 86 -5.79 10.75 -17.03
CA LYS A 86 -7.10 10.64 -17.67
C LYS A 86 -8.24 11.09 -16.76
N PHE A 87 -7.98 11.47 -15.51
CA PHE A 87 -9.01 12.02 -14.63
C PHE A 87 -9.09 13.53 -14.83
N ASN A 88 -10.31 14.03 -14.93
CA ASN A 88 -10.61 15.45 -14.85
C ASN A 88 -11.15 15.75 -13.44
N ASP A 89 -10.78 16.90 -12.86
CA ASP A 89 -11.23 17.34 -11.53
C ASP A 89 -12.77 17.36 -11.42
N CYS A 90 -13.49 17.55 -12.52
CA CYS A 90 -14.96 17.51 -12.54
C CYS A 90 -15.58 16.11 -12.46
N GLU A 91 -14.78 15.04 -12.65
CA GLU A 91 -15.25 13.64 -12.57
C GLU A 91 -15.34 13.14 -11.13
N CYS A 92 -14.64 13.76 -10.19
CA CYS A 92 -14.66 13.37 -8.79
C CYS A 92 -15.76 14.16 -8.05
N GLN A 93 -16.85 13.47 -7.73
CA GLN A 93 -17.93 14.07 -6.93
C GLN A 93 -17.92 13.50 -5.52
N HIS A 94 -18.09 14.36 -4.51
CA HIS A 94 -18.27 13.89 -3.14
C HIS A 94 -19.54 13.03 -3.05
N ARG A 95 -19.47 11.90 -2.38
CA ARG A 95 -20.57 10.91 -2.39
C ARG A 95 -21.83 11.40 -1.66
N ASN A 96 -21.72 12.32 -0.69
CA ASN A 96 -22.88 13.10 -0.19
C ASN A 96 -23.83 13.69 -1.26
N CYS A 97 -23.39 13.84 -2.52
CA CYS A 97 -24.24 14.26 -3.65
C CYS A 97 -25.01 13.10 -4.33
N SER A 98 -24.86 11.86 -3.88
CA SER A 98 -25.34 10.64 -4.55
C SER A 98 -25.60 9.50 -3.55
N VAL A 99 -26.86 9.09 -3.38
CA VAL A 99 -27.23 8.02 -2.44
C VAL A 99 -26.86 6.64 -3.03
N PRO A 100 -26.07 5.81 -2.31
CA PRO A 100 -25.80 4.43 -2.73
C PRO A 100 -27.10 3.61 -2.79
N ASP A 101 -27.29 2.86 -3.87
CA ASP A 101 -28.40 1.91 -4.05
C ASP A 101 -27.81 0.51 -4.28
N PRO A 102 -27.81 -0.37 -3.26
CA PRO A 102 -27.28 -1.72 -3.35
C PRO A 102 -27.98 -2.59 -4.40
N ILE A 103 -29.25 -2.31 -4.70
CA ILE A 103 -30.04 -3.08 -5.69
C ILE A 103 -29.54 -2.77 -7.11
N LYS A 104 -29.12 -1.53 -7.34
CA LYS A 104 -28.54 -1.08 -8.62
C LYS A 104 -27.03 -1.21 -8.68
N LEU A 105 -26.41 -1.69 -7.60
CA LEU A 105 -24.95 -1.75 -7.43
C LEU A 105 -24.28 -0.39 -7.67
N ASN A 106 -24.99 0.70 -7.35
CA ASN A 106 -24.54 2.05 -7.63
C ASN A 106 -23.23 2.31 -6.89
N PHE A 107 -22.21 2.71 -7.66
CA PHE A 107 -20.91 3.10 -7.15
C PHE A 107 -20.25 2.03 -6.26
N SER A 108 -20.44 0.75 -6.62
CA SER A 108 -19.77 -0.40 -6.00
C SER A 108 -20.20 -0.72 -4.56
N PHE A 109 -21.40 -0.30 -4.15
CA PHE A 109 -22.06 -0.78 -2.93
C PHE A 109 -23.01 -1.91 -3.30
N SER A 110 -22.83 -3.07 -2.68
CA SER A 110 -23.65 -4.27 -2.99
C SER A 110 -24.41 -4.79 -1.77
N LYS A 111 -24.12 -4.27 -0.58
CA LYS A 111 -24.75 -4.65 0.68
C LYS A 111 -25.14 -3.41 1.47
N ALA A 112 -26.04 -3.58 2.44
CA ALA A 112 -26.32 -2.54 3.42
C ALA A 112 -25.12 -2.36 4.35
N PRO A 113 -24.84 -1.14 4.85
CA PRO A 113 -23.77 -0.93 5.80
C PRO A 113 -24.04 -1.67 7.13
N ILE A 114 -22.99 -2.22 7.73
CA ILE A 114 -23.02 -2.79 9.09
C ILE A 114 -23.11 -1.65 10.09
N PHE A 115 -22.28 -0.62 9.92
CA PHE A 115 -22.24 0.58 10.76
C PHE A 115 -22.78 1.78 9.99
N ASN A 116 -23.76 2.49 10.58
CA ASN A 116 -24.31 3.70 9.99
C ASN A 116 -23.44 4.91 10.38
N ILE A 117 -22.34 5.12 9.67
CA ILE A 117 -21.36 6.18 9.91
C ILE A 117 -21.39 7.17 8.75
N ASP A 118 -21.38 8.46 9.08
CA ASP A 118 -21.26 9.54 8.11
C ASP A 118 -19.93 9.44 7.36
N GLU A 119 -19.93 9.67 6.04
CA GLU A 119 -18.77 9.55 5.17
C GLU A 119 -17.60 10.44 5.61
N ASP A 120 -17.92 11.62 6.15
CA ASP A 120 -16.93 12.56 6.69
C ASP A 120 -16.22 12.01 7.94
N ASN A 121 -16.85 11.05 8.63
CA ASN A 121 -16.32 10.41 9.83
C ASN A 121 -15.63 9.06 9.54
N ILE A 122 -15.49 8.69 8.27
CA ILE A 122 -14.69 7.55 7.83
C ILE A 122 -13.25 8.02 7.65
N HIS A 123 -12.32 7.42 8.37
CA HIS A 123 -10.90 7.73 8.28
C HIS A 123 -10.21 6.60 7.54
N LEU A 124 -9.67 6.92 6.37
CA LEU A 124 -8.81 5.98 5.65
C LEU A 124 -7.42 6.03 6.28
N PRO A 125 -6.78 4.88 6.54
CA PRO A 125 -5.47 4.84 7.16
C PRO A 125 -4.45 5.33 6.15
N PHE A 126 -4.01 6.57 6.37
CA PHE A 126 -3.07 7.25 5.49
C PHE A 126 -1.80 6.43 5.27
N LEU A 127 -1.33 5.73 6.30
CA LEU A 127 -0.20 4.81 6.19
C LEU A 127 -0.41 3.73 5.11
N HIS A 128 -1.59 3.10 5.04
CA HIS A 128 -1.86 2.08 4.01
C HIS A 128 -1.94 2.70 2.60
N VAL A 129 -2.46 3.92 2.48
CA VAL A 129 -2.46 4.65 1.21
C VAL A 129 -1.03 4.93 0.75
N LEU A 130 -0.20 5.46 1.64
CA LEU A 130 1.21 5.73 1.36
C LEU A 130 1.99 4.46 1.02
N MET A 131 1.74 3.36 1.73
CA MET A 131 2.34 2.07 1.41
C MET A 131 1.99 1.62 -0.01
N GLY A 132 0.74 1.80 -0.44
CA GLY A 132 0.32 1.51 -1.81
C GLY A 132 1.03 2.39 -2.86
N VAL A 133 1.14 3.69 -2.60
CA VAL A 133 1.87 4.61 -3.49
C VAL A 133 3.36 4.27 -3.56
N PHE A 134 3.97 3.98 -2.41
CA PHE A 134 5.37 3.57 -2.32
C PHE A 134 5.63 2.29 -3.13
N GLN A 135 4.77 1.27 -2.97
CA GLN A 135 4.88 0.01 -3.70
C GLN A 135 4.78 0.22 -5.22
N ALA A 136 3.84 1.05 -5.67
CA ALA A 136 3.70 1.38 -7.09
C ALA A 136 4.96 2.07 -7.63
N LEU A 137 5.44 3.11 -6.94
CA LEU A 137 6.63 3.87 -7.34
C LEU A 137 7.89 2.99 -7.36
N PHE A 138 8.03 2.10 -6.37
CA PHE A 138 9.15 1.17 -6.29
C PHE A 138 9.14 0.14 -7.41
N ARG A 139 7.97 -0.43 -7.73
CA ARG A 139 7.81 -1.34 -8.85
C ARG A 139 8.16 -0.66 -10.17
N ASP A 140 7.67 0.54 -10.40
CA ASP A 140 7.92 1.29 -11.63
C ASP A 140 9.39 1.66 -11.77
N PHE A 141 10.05 2.00 -10.66
CA PHE A 141 11.49 2.27 -10.67
C PHE A 141 12.29 1.01 -11.02
N ASN A 142 11.98 -0.14 -10.40
CA ASN A 142 12.65 -1.40 -10.72
C ASN A 142 12.48 -1.82 -12.18
N ARG A 143 11.28 -1.64 -12.74
CA ARG A 143 11.02 -1.86 -14.18
C ARG A 143 11.91 -0.96 -15.02
N TYR A 144 11.99 0.33 -14.67
CA TYR A 144 12.83 1.29 -15.38
C TYR A 144 14.32 0.93 -15.30
N LEU A 145 14.84 0.56 -14.12
CA LEU A 145 16.23 0.11 -13.97
C LEU A 145 16.52 -1.12 -14.82
N THR A 146 15.61 -2.09 -14.83
CA THR A 146 15.74 -3.32 -15.64
C THR A 146 15.77 -3.01 -17.13
N HIS A 147 14.94 -2.08 -17.60
CA HIS A 147 14.95 -1.62 -18.99
C HIS A 147 16.27 -0.94 -19.36
N VAL A 148 16.77 -0.03 -18.52
CA VAL A 148 18.04 0.66 -18.76
C VAL A 148 19.21 -0.32 -18.78
N ASP A 149 19.24 -1.31 -17.86
CA ASP A 149 20.30 -2.32 -17.83
C ASP A 149 20.29 -3.23 -19.08
N ALA A 150 19.12 -3.47 -19.67
CA ALA A 150 18.97 -4.31 -20.87
C ALA A 150 19.22 -3.54 -22.17
N ASN A 151 18.74 -2.29 -22.25
CA ASN A 151 18.57 -1.56 -23.51
C ASN A 151 19.35 -0.23 -23.57
N GLY A 152 19.93 0.22 -22.45
CA GLY A 152 20.55 1.54 -22.33
C GLY A 152 19.52 2.67 -22.19
N PHE A 153 20.00 3.92 -22.11
CA PHE A 153 19.16 5.11 -21.90
C PHE A 153 18.42 5.59 -23.16
N ASP A 154 18.94 5.26 -24.35
CA ASP A 154 18.49 5.86 -25.62
C ASP A 154 17.32 5.12 -26.26
N GLN A 155 16.91 3.97 -25.71
CA GLN A 155 15.81 3.19 -26.25
C GLN A 155 14.47 3.55 -25.62
N ALA A 156 13.46 3.69 -26.47
CA ALA A 156 12.08 3.94 -26.07
C ALA A 156 11.63 2.87 -25.08
N GLU A 157 11.09 3.32 -23.95
CA GLU A 157 10.55 2.42 -22.94
C GLU A 157 9.28 1.75 -23.46
N PRO A 158 9.08 0.46 -23.17
CA PRO A 158 7.77 -0.14 -23.35
C PRO A 158 6.75 0.60 -22.49
N ILE A 159 5.63 0.98 -23.10
CA ILE A 159 4.47 1.46 -22.35
C ILE A 159 3.90 0.24 -21.63
N TYR A 160 4.16 0.15 -20.33
CA TYR A 160 3.56 -0.88 -19.50
C TYR A 160 2.07 -0.56 -19.35
N ASP A 161 1.21 -1.48 -19.81
CA ASP A 161 -0.19 -1.48 -19.38
C ASP A 161 -0.16 -1.80 -17.89
N ASP A 162 -0.60 -0.86 -17.05
CA ASP A 162 -0.69 -1.05 -15.61
C ASP A 162 -1.85 -2.02 -15.30
N ASP A 163 -1.64 -3.30 -15.61
CA ASP A 163 -2.36 -4.38 -14.98
C ASP A 163 -1.85 -4.48 -13.54
N PHE A 164 -2.37 -3.57 -12.70
CA PHE A 164 -2.31 -3.64 -11.24
C PHE A 164 -2.86 -4.97 -10.69
N ASN A 165 -3.52 -5.75 -11.56
CA ASN A 165 -4.11 -7.07 -11.31
C ASN A 165 -3.24 -8.25 -11.72
N GLU A 166 -2.15 -8.07 -12.49
CA GLU A 166 -1.18 -9.15 -12.71
C GLU A 166 -0.23 -9.19 -11.52
N LEU A 167 -0.66 -9.92 -10.49
CA LEU A 167 0.27 -10.61 -9.62
C LEU A 167 1.09 -11.52 -10.55
N TYR A 168 2.29 -11.12 -10.96
CA TYR A 168 3.15 -11.98 -11.76
C TYR A 168 3.43 -13.25 -10.94
N ASP A 169 2.82 -14.36 -11.36
CA ASP A 169 3.07 -15.71 -10.84
C ASP A 169 4.44 -16.27 -11.25
N GLU A 170 5.24 -15.53 -12.03
CA GLU A 170 6.59 -15.95 -12.41
C GLU A 170 7.67 -14.95 -11.97
N PRO A 171 8.70 -15.43 -11.25
CA PRO A 171 9.83 -14.60 -10.86
C PRO A 171 10.70 -14.29 -12.08
N VAL A 172 10.79 -13.02 -12.47
CA VAL A 172 12.03 -12.55 -13.09
C VAL A 172 13.04 -12.50 -11.93
N PHE A 173 14.03 -13.40 -11.98
CA PHE A 173 15.13 -13.66 -11.03
C PHE A 173 14.96 -14.86 -10.09
N ASN A 174 15.49 -16.00 -10.54
CA ASN A 174 16.00 -17.08 -9.69
C ASN A 174 17.10 -16.52 -8.77
N LEU A 175 16.73 -16.10 -7.56
CA LEU A 175 17.65 -15.93 -6.44
C LEU A 175 17.71 -17.17 -5.53
N GLU A 176 16.96 -18.22 -5.89
CA GLU A 176 16.86 -19.48 -5.14
C GLU A 176 18.16 -20.31 -5.17
N ASP A 177 19.03 -20.11 -6.16
CA ASP A 177 20.29 -20.86 -6.29
C ASP A 177 21.43 -20.38 -5.37
N ILE A 178 21.23 -19.34 -4.54
CA ILE A 178 22.33 -18.80 -3.71
C ILE A 178 22.06 -18.85 -2.19
N MET A 179 20.82 -18.93 -1.71
CA MET A 179 20.58 -18.55 -0.29
C MET A 179 19.56 -19.35 0.54
N TYR A 180 18.95 -20.43 0.05
CA TYR A 180 17.99 -21.18 0.88
C TYR A 180 18.20 -22.70 0.87
N SER A 181 19.15 -23.14 1.68
CA SER A 181 18.89 -24.27 2.56
C SER A 181 19.26 -23.84 3.99
N GLU A 182 18.29 -23.86 4.91
CA GLU A 182 18.46 -23.78 6.39
C GLU A 182 18.38 -22.42 7.10
N ALA A 183 17.81 -21.36 6.51
CA ALA A 183 17.75 -20.02 7.14
C ALA A 183 16.47 -19.69 7.96
N ASP A 184 15.51 -20.61 8.08
CA ASP A 184 14.21 -20.31 8.72
C ASP A 184 14.11 -20.73 10.20
N GLU A 185 15.14 -21.38 10.77
CA GLU A 185 15.14 -21.82 12.18
C GLU A 185 16.27 -21.22 13.04
N LEU A 186 17.16 -20.37 12.48
CA LEU A 186 18.39 -19.92 13.18
C LEU A 186 18.52 -18.39 13.36
N SER A 187 17.44 -17.62 13.18
CA SER A 187 17.49 -16.15 13.11
C SER A 187 17.88 -15.41 14.41
N ASP A 188 18.19 -16.14 15.49
CA ASP A 188 18.62 -15.60 16.78
C ASP A 188 20.04 -16.04 17.19
N SER A 189 20.84 -16.67 16.30
CA SER A 189 22.24 -17.01 16.64
C SER A 189 23.21 -15.89 16.28
N ALA A 190 24.16 -15.61 17.18
CA ALA A 190 25.23 -14.63 16.97
C ALA A 190 26.10 -14.95 15.73
N ASP A 191 26.18 -16.22 15.36
CA ASP A 191 26.95 -16.72 14.21
C ASP A 191 26.35 -16.26 12.86
N TYR A 192 25.03 -16.01 12.79
CA TYR A 192 24.39 -15.50 11.57
C TYR A 192 24.70 -14.02 11.32
N GLN A 193 24.90 -13.24 12.40
CA GLN A 193 25.33 -11.85 12.31
C GLN A 193 26.79 -11.74 11.88
N GLU A 194 27.65 -12.66 12.32
CA GLU A 194 29.04 -12.74 11.87
C GLU A 194 29.14 -13.14 10.38
N TYR A 195 28.37 -14.14 9.94
CA TYR A 195 28.35 -14.57 8.53
C TYR A 195 27.74 -13.52 7.59
N ALA A 196 26.70 -12.78 8.02
CA ALA A 196 26.14 -11.68 7.25
C ALA A 196 27.09 -10.47 7.15
N ASN A 197 27.89 -10.22 8.19
CA ASN A 197 28.92 -9.19 8.20
C ASN A 197 30.12 -9.57 7.31
N ASP A 198 30.53 -10.84 7.30
CA ASP A 198 31.60 -11.35 6.45
C ASP A 198 31.21 -11.36 4.96
N LEU A 199 29.96 -11.67 4.65
CA LEU A 199 29.45 -11.58 3.27
C LEU A 199 29.28 -10.12 2.83
N ALA A 200 28.92 -9.21 3.73
CA ALA A 200 28.90 -7.76 3.46
C ALA A 200 30.31 -7.19 3.21
N ALA A 201 31.34 -7.74 3.87
CA ALA A 201 32.74 -7.36 3.65
C ALA A 201 33.29 -7.80 2.27
N ALA A 202 32.65 -8.78 1.61
CA ALA A 202 33.05 -9.28 0.30
C ALA A 202 32.36 -8.56 -0.88
N VAL A 203 31.32 -7.75 -0.62
CA VAL A 203 30.63 -6.98 -1.67
C VAL A 203 31.33 -5.63 -1.82
N PRO A 204 31.74 -5.24 -3.04
CA PRO A 204 32.46 -3.99 -3.24
C PRO A 204 31.62 -2.78 -2.78
N ASP A 205 32.20 -1.98 -1.90
CA ASP A 205 31.56 -0.81 -1.28
C ASP A 205 31.50 0.42 -2.23
N SER A 206 32.14 0.33 -3.40
CA SER A 206 32.10 1.38 -4.42
C SER A 206 31.02 1.13 -5.46
N SER A 207 30.23 2.17 -5.75
CA SER A 207 29.20 2.14 -6.81
C SER A 207 29.75 1.84 -8.20
N GLU A 208 31.04 2.07 -8.42
CA GLU A 208 31.76 1.78 -9.68
C GLU A 208 31.95 0.28 -9.95
N ALA A 209 31.81 -0.57 -8.93
CA ALA A 209 31.98 -2.02 -9.08
C ALA A 209 30.74 -2.72 -9.68
N PHE A 210 29.61 -2.01 -9.80
CA PHE A 210 28.36 -2.56 -10.32
C PHE A 210 28.19 -2.20 -11.79
N THR A 211 28.19 -3.20 -12.68
CA THR A 211 27.92 -3.01 -14.12
C THR A 211 26.43 -2.78 -14.43
N ARG A 212 25.54 -3.06 -13.47
CA ARG A 212 24.08 -2.98 -13.61
C ARG A 212 23.45 -2.15 -12.49
N PHE A 213 22.56 -1.23 -12.85
CA PHE A 213 21.85 -0.37 -11.92
C PHE A 213 20.95 -1.15 -10.97
N ILE A 214 20.28 -2.21 -11.45
CA ILE A 214 19.42 -3.04 -10.59
C ILE A 214 20.24 -3.75 -9.50
N ALA A 215 21.46 -4.16 -9.82
CA ALA A 215 22.35 -4.82 -8.87
C ALA A 215 22.83 -3.83 -7.80
N LEU A 216 23.21 -2.61 -8.21
CA LEU A 216 23.58 -1.53 -7.29
C LEU A 216 22.40 -1.14 -6.38
N PHE A 217 21.19 -1.01 -6.93
CA PHE A 217 20.01 -0.65 -6.16
C PHE A 217 19.64 -1.74 -5.12
N ASN A 218 19.69 -3.02 -5.50
CA ASN A 218 19.50 -4.14 -4.58
C ASN A 218 20.58 -4.21 -3.49
N HIS A 219 21.83 -3.91 -3.83
CA HIS A 219 22.91 -3.79 -2.85
C HIS A 219 22.62 -2.68 -1.85
N ASN A 220 22.24 -1.49 -2.33
CA ASN A 220 21.91 -0.35 -1.48
C ASN A 220 20.73 -0.66 -0.55
N LEU A 221 19.71 -1.40 -1.02
CA LEU A 221 18.59 -1.87 -0.19
C LEU A 221 19.04 -2.79 0.95
N LYS A 222 19.96 -3.73 0.66
CA LYS A 222 20.57 -4.58 1.70
C LYS A 222 21.39 -3.75 2.69
N ARG A 223 22.17 -2.79 2.21
CA ARG A 223 23.02 -1.90 3.03
C ARG A 223 22.21 -1.06 4.03
N ILE A 224 21.01 -0.63 3.66
CA ILE A 224 20.10 0.07 4.59
C ILE A 224 19.31 -0.90 5.50
N GLY A 225 19.54 -2.21 5.39
CA GLY A 225 18.91 -3.24 6.21
C GLY A 225 17.41 -3.37 5.99
N ALA A 226 16.90 -3.01 4.82
CA ALA A 226 15.51 -3.27 4.47
C ALA A 226 15.33 -4.78 4.26
N LYS A 227 14.45 -5.43 5.05
CA LYS A 227 14.20 -6.87 4.91
C LYS A 227 13.36 -7.11 3.66
N ALA A 228 13.96 -7.72 2.63
CA ALA A 228 13.25 -8.12 1.43
C ALA A 228 12.74 -9.56 1.61
N THR A 229 11.43 -9.76 1.59
CA THR A 229 10.87 -11.09 1.28
C THR A 229 11.12 -11.39 -0.20
N LYS A 230 11.06 -12.68 -0.56
CA LYS A 230 11.31 -13.27 -1.89
C LYS A 230 10.60 -12.58 -3.07
N TYR A 231 9.66 -11.70 -2.76
CA TYR A 231 8.94 -10.85 -3.68
C TYR A 231 8.96 -9.44 -3.10
N TRP A 232 9.52 -8.46 -3.82
CA TRP A 232 9.37 -7.03 -3.52
C TRP A 232 7.90 -6.53 -3.58
N MET A 233 6.93 -7.44 -3.48
CA MET A 233 5.49 -7.23 -3.67
C MET A 233 4.78 -6.68 -2.43
N THR A 234 5.36 -6.80 -1.24
CA THR A 234 4.72 -6.33 0.01
C THR A 234 5.76 -5.79 1.00
N PHE A 235 6.05 -4.49 0.91
CA PHE A 235 6.75 -3.81 2.00
C PHE A 235 5.84 -3.77 3.23
N SER A 236 6.34 -4.30 4.36
CA SER A 236 5.68 -4.15 5.66
C SER A 236 5.69 -2.68 6.11
N GLY A 237 4.77 -2.32 7.01
CA GLY A 237 4.70 -0.97 7.59
C GLY A 237 6.00 -0.52 8.27
N ASN A 238 6.90 -1.44 8.62
CA ASN A 238 8.21 -1.14 9.22
C ASN A 238 9.31 -0.89 8.16
N ASN A 239 9.18 -1.43 6.95
CA ASN A 239 10.18 -1.28 5.90
C ASN A 239 10.04 0.06 5.17
N VAL A 240 8.82 0.55 4.94
CA VAL A 240 8.58 1.80 4.20
C VAL A 240 9.24 3.00 4.87
N PRO A 241 9.02 3.27 6.18
CA PRO A 241 9.69 4.39 6.86
C PRO A 241 11.21 4.27 6.83
N LYS A 242 11.75 3.05 7.04
CA LYS A 242 13.19 2.79 7.02
C LYS A 242 13.84 3.09 5.67
N ILE A 243 13.16 2.73 4.58
CA ILE A 243 13.65 3.03 3.23
C ILE A 243 13.60 4.52 2.96
N LEU A 244 12.52 5.18 3.36
CA LEU A 244 12.33 6.62 3.17
C LEU A 244 13.30 7.46 4.01
N GLU A 245 13.69 6.98 5.20
CA GLU A 245 14.72 7.62 6.05
C GLU A 245 16.13 7.55 5.42
N HIS A 246 16.40 6.52 4.60
CA HIS A 246 17.72 6.27 4.02
C HIS A 246 17.76 6.44 2.50
N LEU A 247 16.92 7.33 1.94
CA LEU A 247 16.82 7.55 0.49
C LEU A 247 18.17 7.91 -0.17
N ASP A 248 18.98 8.73 0.48
CA ASP A 248 20.28 9.12 -0.08
C ASP A 248 21.21 7.92 -0.22
N LYS A 249 21.20 7.01 0.77
CA LYS A 249 21.97 5.76 0.72
C LYS A 249 21.40 4.77 -0.28
N LEU A 250 20.08 4.79 -0.50
CA LEU A 250 19.39 3.94 -1.47
C LEU A 250 19.75 4.31 -2.91
N PHE A 251 19.79 5.62 -3.22
CA PHE A 251 20.02 6.14 -4.57
C PHE A 251 21.50 6.44 -4.88
N ASP A 252 22.38 6.19 -3.92
CA ASP A 252 23.82 6.35 -4.05
C ASP A 252 24.39 5.60 -5.28
N GLY A 253 25.01 6.35 -6.19
CA GLY A 253 25.54 5.86 -7.46
C GLY A 253 24.50 5.45 -8.52
N VAL A 254 23.21 5.35 -8.16
CA VAL A 254 22.13 4.93 -9.08
C VAL A 254 21.69 6.07 -10.00
N ILE A 255 21.67 7.32 -9.51
CA ILE A 255 21.16 8.46 -10.29
C ILE A 255 22.13 8.83 -11.42
N LYS A 256 21.79 8.43 -12.65
CA LYS A 256 22.53 8.79 -13.89
C LYS A 256 21.67 9.44 -14.97
N SER A 257 20.36 9.52 -14.78
CA SER A 257 19.43 10.17 -15.72
C SER A 257 18.47 11.12 -15.02
N THR A 258 17.88 12.04 -15.78
CA THR A 258 16.82 12.94 -15.31
C THR A 258 15.60 12.18 -14.79
N LYS A 259 15.29 11.02 -15.37
CA LYS A 259 14.19 10.16 -14.95
C LYS A 259 14.48 9.47 -13.61
N MET A 260 15.70 8.96 -13.40
CA MET A 260 16.13 8.43 -12.08
C MET A 260 16.05 9.51 -11.00
N GLN A 261 16.47 10.74 -11.34
CA GLN A 261 16.33 11.89 -10.45
C GLN A 261 14.85 12.22 -10.16
N GLY A 262 13.95 12.00 -11.12
CA GLY A 262 12.51 12.12 -10.95
C GLY A 262 11.96 11.12 -9.93
N PHE A 263 12.37 9.84 -10.02
CA PHE A 263 12.02 8.82 -9.03
C PHE A 263 12.51 9.20 -7.63
N TYR A 264 13.77 9.61 -7.48
CA TYR A 264 14.30 10.09 -6.19
C TYR A 264 13.43 11.21 -5.61
N LYS A 265 13.06 12.22 -6.42
CA LYS A 265 12.20 13.32 -5.97
C LYS A 265 10.81 12.84 -5.54
N ALA A 266 10.24 11.87 -6.25
CA ALA A 266 8.95 11.28 -5.88
C ALA A 266 9.03 10.52 -4.54
N PHE A 267 10.11 9.75 -4.31
CA PHE A 267 10.34 9.12 -3.00
C PHE A 267 10.59 10.14 -1.89
N ALA A 268 11.34 11.21 -2.15
CA ALA A 268 11.56 12.28 -1.19
C ALA A 268 10.24 12.98 -0.80
N ALA A 269 9.36 13.23 -1.77
CA ALA A 269 8.03 13.76 -1.48
C ALA A 269 7.19 12.81 -0.61
N LEU A 270 7.30 11.49 -0.80
CA LEU A 270 6.65 10.50 0.09
C LEU A 270 7.20 10.53 1.51
N ARG A 271 8.51 10.71 1.68
CA ARG A 271 9.15 10.89 3.00
C ARG A 271 8.60 12.14 3.68
N ASP A 272 8.56 13.26 2.98
CA ASP A 272 8.10 14.53 3.55
C ASP A 272 6.62 14.45 3.98
N CYS A 273 5.79 13.68 3.27
CA CYS A 273 4.40 13.37 3.67
C CYS A 273 4.29 12.55 4.97
N LEU A 274 5.28 11.72 5.29
CA LEU A 274 5.32 10.94 6.54
C LEU A 274 5.83 11.77 7.72
N GLU A 275 6.79 12.67 7.50
CA GLU A 275 7.38 13.51 8.54
C GLU A 275 6.47 14.68 8.96
N GLY A 276 5.53 15.07 8.11
CA GLY A 276 4.55 16.13 8.38
C GLY A 276 3.34 15.73 9.23
N GLN A 277 3.32 14.51 9.80
CA GLN A 277 2.27 13.99 10.69
C GLN A 277 2.71 13.94 12.15
#